data_AF-R7UU84-F1
#
_entry.id   AF-R7UU84-F1
#
_cell.length_a   1.000
_cell.length_b   1.000
_cell.length_c   1.000
_cell.angle_alpha   90.00
_cell.angle_beta   90.00
_cell.angle_gamma   90.00
#
_symmetry.space_group_name_H-M   'P 1'
#
loop_
_entity.id
_entity.type
_entity.pdbx_description
1 polymer ?
#
loop_
_entity_poly.entity_id
_entity_poly.type
_entity_poly.pdbx_seq_one_letter_code
_entity_poly.pdbx_strand_id
1 'polypeptide(L)'
;DACYTTRCYNGLTCVVDPNESNGYRCEGECNPGFLGSDCRSRNDFAQGCTRKPCQNSGWCVQTGINHVCRCRLGYSGDECQYRKKCNAGVCVDDDACSSDPCLNGGTCTLSENSFNCECPENFEGEHCETEC
;
A
#
# COMPACT_ATOMS: atom_id res chain seq x y z
N ASP A 1 -38.95 25.49 -10.63
CA ASP A 1 -37.90 24.87 -11.47
C ASP A 1 -37.46 23.58 -10.80
N ALA A 2 -37.23 22.51 -11.56
CA ALA A 2 -36.90 21.17 -11.07
C ALA A 2 -35.58 21.13 -10.27
N CYS A 3 -34.64 22.05 -10.55
CA CYS A 3 -33.40 22.21 -9.79
C CYS A 3 -33.51 23.14 -8.57
N TYR A 4 -34.68 23.76 -8.31
CA TYR A 4 -34.86 24.63 -7.15
C TYR A 4 -34.96 23.86 -5.82
N THR A 5 -35.59 22.68 -5.85
CA THR A 5 -35.79 21.83 -4.66
C THR A 5 -34.83 20.64 -4.62
N THR A 6 -34.18 20.34 -5.74
CA THR A 6 -33.30 19.18 -5.88
C THR A 6 -31.89 19.53 -5.43
N ARG A 7 -31.26 18.60 -4.69
CA ARG A 7 -29.84 18.66 -4.39
C ARG A 7 -29.15 17.43 -4.94
N CYS A 8 -28.13 17.65 -5.76
CA CYS A 8 -27.18 16.63 -6.18
C CYS A 8 -26.06 16.50 -5.14
N TYR A 9 -25.39 15.35 -5.08
CA TYR A 9 -24.44 15.04 -4.01
C TYR A 9 -22.99 15.13 -4.48
N ASN A 10 -22.11 15.52 -3.54
CA ASN A 10 -20.64 15.38 -3.59
C ASN A 10 -20.01 15.52 -4.99
N GLY A 11 -20.14 16.69 -5.61
CA GLY A 11 -19.48 17.02 -6.89
C GLY A 11 -20.44 17.11 -8.09
N LEU A 12 -21.64 16.54 -7.96
CA LEU A 12 -22.65 16.64 -9.01
C LEU A 12 -23.41 17.97 -8.98
N THR A 13 -23.70 18.49 -10.17
CA THR A 13 -24.47 19.72 -10.41
C THR A 13 -25.84 19.37 -11.01
N CYS A 14 -26.89 20.03 -10.52
CA CYS A 14 -28.24 19.85 -11.06
C CYS A 14 -28.38 20.59 -12.39
N VAL A 15 -28.89 19.90 -13.40
CA VAL A 15 -29.27 20.47 -14.69
C VAL A 15 -30.73 20.14 -15.00
N VAL A 16 -31.46 21.13 -15.52
CA VAL A 16 -32.87 20.95 -15.93
C VAL A 16 -32.89 20.14 -17.22
N ASP A 17 -33.61 19.02 -17.23
CA ASP A 17 -33.73 18.14 -18.40
C ASP A 17 -35.19 17.75 -18.64
N PRO A 18 -35.83 18.28 -19.69
CA PRO A 18 -37.23 17.98 -20.00
C PRO A 18 -37.46 16.55 -20.52
N ASN A 19 -36.41 15.81 -20.86
CA ASN A 19 -36.51 14.41 -21.30
C ASN A 19 -36.51 13.42 -20.13
N GLU A 20 -36.11 13.87 -18.94
CA GLU A 20 -36.19 13.06 -17.73
C GLU A 20 -37.58 13.11 -17.11
N SER A 21 -38.03 11.99 -16.55
CA SER A 21 -39.36 11.89 -15.94
C SER A 21 -39.58 12.90 -14.81
N ASN A 22 -38.48 13.29 -14.14
CA ASN A 22 -38.48 14.25 -13.04
C ASN A 22 -38.11 15.69 -13.46
N GLY A 23 -37.85 15.94 -14.75
CA GLY A 23 -37.52 17.26 -15.28
C GLY A 23 -36.11 17.76 -14.95
N TYR A 24 -35.25 16.93 -14.36
CA TYR A 24 -33.85 17.26 -14.03
C TYR A 24 -32.98 16.00 -14.05
N ARG A 25 -31.67 16.21 -14.19
CA ARG A 25 -30.64 15.20 -13.88
C ARG A 25 -29.44 15.82 -13.17
N CYS A 26 -28.65 14.98 -12.51
CA CYS A 26 -27.41 15.37 -11.88
C CYS A 26 -26.24 14.98 -12.78
N GLU A 27 -25.35 15.92 -13.09
CA GLU A 27 -24.19 15.69 -13.95
C GLU A 27 -22.89 16.18 -13.30
N GLY A 28 -21.76 15.60 -13.71
CA GLY A 28 -20.44 15.95 -13.22
C GLY A 28 -19.66 14.73 -12.73
N GLU A 29 -18.55 14.98 -12.04
CA GLU A 29 -17.70 13.96 -11.44
C GLU A 29 -17.86 13.96 -9.92
N CYS A 30 -17.72 12.80 -9.29
CA CYS A 30 -17.73 12.72 -7.83
C CYS A 30 -16.51 13.44 -7.25
N ASN A 31 -16.71 14.21 -6.19
CA ASN A 31 -15.63 14.72 -5.35
C ASN A 31 -14.77 13.56 -4.83
N PRO A 32 -13.45 13.78 -4.62
CA PRO A 32 -12.56 12.78 -4.03
C PRO A 32 -13.14 12.17 -2.75
N GLY A 33 -13.15 10.84 -2.66
CA GLY A 33 -13.70 10.11 -1.52
C GLY A 33 -15.18 9.74 -1.63
N PHE A 34 -15.83 9.97 -2.78
CA PHE A 34 -17.18 9.50 -3.08
C PHE A 34 -17.22 8.69 -4.37
N LEU A 35 -18.14 7.74 -4.47
CA LEU A 35 -18.32 6.87 -5.63
C LEU A 35 -19.81 6.58 -5.88
N GLY A 36 -20.08 5.94 -7.02
CA GLY A 36 -21.43 5.60 -7.46
C GLY A 36 -22.00 6.63 -8.43
N SER A 37 -23.09 6.27 -9.11
CA SER A 37 -23.73 7.11 -10.13
C SER A 37 -24.35 8.39 -9.58
N ASP A 38 -24.57 8.47 -8.27
CA ASP A 38 -25.14 9.62 -7.58
C ASP A 38 -24.20 10.22 -6.52
N CYS A 39 -22.95 9.74 -6.44
CA CYS A 39 -21.93 10.16 -5.47
C CYS A 39 -22.38 10.17 -4.00
N ARG A 40 -23.37 9.34 -3.62
CA ARG A 40 -23.82 9.22 -2.22
C ARG A 40 -22.95 8.28 -1.40
N SER A 41 -22.37 7.27 -2.05
CA SER A 41 -21.53 6.29 -1.39
C SER A 41 -20.15 6.87 -1.11
N ARG A 42 -19.67 6.69 0.12
CA ARG A 42 -18.26 6.97 0.41
C ARG A 42 -17.39 5.97 -0.34
N ASN A 43 -16.33 6.49 -0.96
CA ASN A 43 -15.29 5.67 -1.52
C ASN A 43 -14.37 5.20 -0.39
N ASP A 44 -14.85 4.20 0.34
CA ASP A 44 -14.08 3.52 1.39
C ASP A 44 -12.87 2.75 0.82
N PHE A 45 -12.77 2.65 -0.52
CA PHE A 45 -11.64 2.07 -1.24
C PHE A 45 -10.51 3.08 -1.48
N ALA A 46 -10.80 4.39 -1.47
CA ALA A 46 -9.82 5.46 -1.73
C ALA A 46 -9.14 6.00 -0.46
N GLN A 47 -8.98 5.17 0.57
CA GLN A 47 -8.37 5.59 1.83
C GLN A 47 -7.53 4.47 2.43
N GLY A 48 -6.46 4.11 1.72
CA GLY A 48 -5.48 3.13 2.16
C GLY A 48 -5.05 3.31 3.62
N CYS A 49 -4.94 4.56 4.12
CA CYS A 49 -4.54 4.80 5.52
C CYS A 49 -5.67 4.88 6.57
N THR A 50 -6.94 5.02 6.18
CA THR A 50 -8.03 5.24 7.16
C THR A 50 -8.36 4.00 7.98
N ARG A 51 -8.17 2.81 7.40
CA ARG A 51 -8.32 1.53 8.12
C ARG A 51 -7.14 1.19 9.02
N LYS A 52 -6.13 2.06 9.11
CA LYS A 52 -4.89 1.84 9.88
C LYS A 52 -4.23 0.49 9.54
N PRO A 53 -3.90 0.23 8.26
CA PRO A 53 -3.32 -1.05 7.84
C PRO A 53 -1.94 -1.30 8.45
N CYS A 54 -1.17 -0.24 8.71
CA CYS A 54 0.18 -0.38 9.27
C CYS A 54 0.14 -0.75 10.75
N GLN A 55 0.56 -1.98 11.05
CA GLN A 55 0.69 -2.54 12.38
C GLN A 55 1.91 -1.95 13.12
N ASN A 56 2.05 -2.29 14.40
CA ASN A 56 3.21 -1.96 15.22
C ASN A 56 3.62 -0.46 15.21
N SER A 57 2.62 0.42 15.14
CA SER A 57 2.82 1.88 15.09
C SER A 57 3.64 2.37 13.88
N GLY A 58 3.59 1.64 12.76
CA GLY A 58 4.12 2.08 11.48
C GLY A 58 3.38 3.33 10.96
N TRP A 59 4.09 4.14 10.16
CA TRP A 59 3.52 5.33 9.53
C TRP A 59 2.91 4.99 8.18
N CYS A 60 1.61 5.20 8.04
CA CYS A 60 0.92 5.01 6.77
C CYS A 60 1.08 6.24 5.86
N VAL A 61 1.45 6.00 4.61
CA VAL A 61 1.54 7.01 3.56
C VAL A 61 0.57 6.68 2.45
N GLN A 62 -0.37 7.59 2.16
CA GLN A 62 -1.36 7.42 1.10
C GLN A 62 -0.71 7.58 -0.28
N THR A 63 -0.91 6.62 -1.19
CA THR A 63 -0.38 6.63 -2.55
C THR A 63 -1.51 6.41 -3.57
N GLY A 64 -2.33 7.45 -3.78
CA GLY A 64 -3.50 7.38 -4.65
C GLY A 64 -4.61 6.52 -4.03
N ILE A 65 -5.00 5.43 -4.70
CA ILE A 65 -5.92 4.42 -4.14
C ILE A 65 -5.22 3.47 -3.15
N ASN A 66 -3.89 3.37 -3.23
CA ASN A 66 -3.09 2.46 -2.40
C ASN A 66 -2.51 3.16 -1.16
N HIS A 67 -1.80 2.40 -0.35
CA HIS A 67 -0.97 2.93 0.73
C HIS A 67 0.38 2.22 0.75
N VAL A 68 1.34 2.84 1.42
CA VAL A 68 2.63 2.24 1.76
C VAL A 68 2.86 2.44 3.25
N CYS A 69 3.25 1.38 3.95
CA CYS A 69 3.63 1.46 5.36
C CYS A 69 5.13 1.71 5.50
N ARG A 70 5.49 2.76 6.26
CA ARG A 70 6.85 3.02 6.71
C ARG A 70 7.00 2.47 8.13
N CYS A 71 7.67 1.34 8.25
CA CYS A 71 7.79 0.64 9.53
C CYS A 71 8.73 1.38 10.48
N ARG A 72 8.42 1.29 11.78
CA ARG A 72 9.36 1.71 12.83
C ARG A 72 10.56 0.77 12.87
N LEU A 73 11.65 1.28 13.45
CA LEU A 73 12.81 0.46 13.76
C LEU A 73 12.36 -0.79 14.54
N GLY A 74 12.82 -1.96 14.11
CA GLY A 74 12.43 -3.23 14.70
C GLY A 74 11.24 -3.92 14.04
N TYR A 75 10.72 -3.41 12.92
CA TYR A 75 9.58 -4.02 12.22
C TYR A 75 9.76 -4.05 10.68
N SER A 76 9.13 -5.02 10.02
CA SER A 76 9.14 -5.22 8.56
C SER A 76 7.84 -5.86 8.05
N GLY A 77 7.74 -6.00 6.73
CA GLY A 77 6.56 -6.45 6.00
C GLY A 77 5.73 -5.28 5.47
N ASP A 78 4.84 -5.57 4.51
CA ASP A 78 4.00 -4.55 3.84
C ASP A 78 3.06 -3.81 4.80
N GLU A 79 2.68 -4.47 5.90
CA GLU A 79 1.87 -3.89 6.97
C GLU A 79 2.67 -3.71 8.28
N CYS A 80 4.00 -3.84 8.25
CA CYS A 80 4.86 -3.79 9.45
C CYS A 80 4.52 -4.84 10.51
N GLN A 81 4.00 -5.99 10.09
CA GLN A 81 3.51 -7.08 10.95
C GLN A 81 4.65 -7.90 11.58
N TYR A 82 5.82 -7.95 10.94
CA TYR A 82 6.95 -8.76 11.39
C TYR A 82 7.84 -7.97 12.35
N ARG A 83 8.28 -8.62 13.42
CA ARG A 83 9.28 -8.09 14.37
C ARG A 83 10.67 -8.50 13.91
N LYS A 84 11.58 -7.53 13.86
CA LYS A 84 13.02 -7.74 13.67
C LYS A 84 13.69 -8.01 15.00
N LYS A 85 14.74 -8.83 15.03
CA LYS A 85 15.63 -8.90 16.21
C LYS A 85 16.50 -7.66 16.22
N CYS A 86 16.52 -6.98 17.36
CA CYS A 86 17.33 -5.80 17.56
C CYS A 86 18.35 -6.04 18.67
N ASN A 87 19.62 -5.75 18.39
CA ASN A 87 20.67 -5.72 19.40
C ASN A 87 21.36 -4.35 19.36
N ALA A 88 21.50 -3.70 20.53
CA ALA A 88 22.15 -2.39 20.66
C ALA A 88 21.70 -1.31 19.66
N GLY A 89 20.42 -1.30 19.25
CA GLY A 89 19.86 -0.30 18.32
C GLY A 89 19.99 -0.63 16.83
N VAL A 90 20.60 -1.76 16.48
CA VAL A 90 20.62 -2.31 15.12
C VAL A 90 19.57 -3.39 15.02
N CYS A 91 18.68 -3.32 14.03
CA CYS A 91 17.60 -4.30 13.83
C CYS A 91 17.81 -5.05 12.52
N VAL A 92 18.00 -6.35 12.63
CA VAL A 92 18.13 -7.28 11.52
C VAL A 92 16.82 -8.03 11.33
N ASP A 93 16.40 -8.20 10.09
CA ASP A 93 15.34 -9.14 9.78
C ASP A 93 15.81 -10.53 10.21
N ASP A 94 15.09 -11.14 11.16
CA ASP A 94 15.34 -12.52 11.60
C ASP A 94 15.25 -13.53 10.45
N ASP A 95 14.67 -13.07 9.35
CA ASP A 95 14.32 -13.82 8.16
C ASP A 95 15.10 -13.28 6.94
N ALA A 96 16.27 -12.68 7.14
CA ALA A 96 17.11 -12.21 6.03
C ALA A 96 17.41 -13.33 5.00
N CYS A 97 17.38 -14.59 5.43
CA CYS A 97 17.47 -15.76 4.56
C CYS A 97 16.15 -16.31 4.01
N SER A 98 14.99 -15.91 4.53
CA SER A 98 13.67 -16.41 4.09
C SER A 98 13.20 -15.84 2.77
N SER A 99 13.79 -14.72 2.35
CA SER A 99 13.62 -14.21 0.98
C SER A 99 14.51 -14.94 -0.03
N ASP A 100 15.20 -16.02 0.37
CA ASP A 100 16.15 -16.79 -0.43
C ASP A 100 17.11 -15.88 -1.23
N PRO A 101 17.87 -14.99 -0.56
CA PRO A 101 18.68 -13.98 -1.25
C PRO A 101 19.89 -14.57 -2.01
N CYS A 102 20.30 -15.81 -1.72
CA CYS A 102 21.45 -16.45 -2.35
C CYS A 102 21.02 -17.17 -3.62
N LEU A 103 21.51 -16.70 -4.76
CA LEU A 103 21.24 -17.24 -6.09
C LEU A 103 22.13 -18.46 -6.36
N ASN A 104 21.84 -19.14 -7.47
CA ASN A 104 22.67 -20.24 -8.02
C ASN A 104 22.95 -21.39 -7.02
N GLY A 105 22.04 -21.59 -6.05
CA GLY A 105 22.18 -22.65 -5.05
C GLY A 105 23.10 -22.29 -3.88
N GLY A 106 23.40 -21.01 -3.67
CA GLY A 106 24.14 -20.53 -2.51
C GLY A 106 23.42 -20.80 -1.19
N THR A 107 24.18 -21.09 -0.13
CA THR A 107 23.64 -21.34 1.20
C THR A 107 23.56 -20.03 1.98
N CYS A 108 22.35 -19.64 2.39
CA CYS A 108 22.17 -18.44 3.20
C CYS A 108 22.41 -18.72 4.68
N THR A 109 23.22 -17.88 5.32
CA THR A 109 23.45 -17.89 6.76
C THR A 109 23.17 -16.52 7.36
N LEU A 110 22.57 -16.48 8.54
CA LEU A 110 22.40 -15.23 9.28
C LEU A 110 23.75 -14.79 9.86
N SER A 111 24.09 -13.52 9.67
CA SER A 111 25.24 -12.83 10.24
C SER A 111 24.77 -11.79 11.25
N GLU A 112 25.65 -11.32 12.16
CA GLU A 112 25.27 -10.47 13.30
C GLU A 112 24.41 -9.25 12.90
N ASN A 113 24.62 -8.71 11.68
CA ASN A 113 23.91 -7.55 11.15
C ASN A 113 23.32 -7.73 9.73
N SER A 114 23.36 -8.91 9.13
CA SER A 114 22.87 -9.16 7.75
C SER A 114 22.65 -10.66 7.49
N PHE A 115 22.45 -11.05 6.23
CA PHE A 115 22.71 -12.41 5.75
C PHE A 115 24.11 -12.49 5.13
N ASN A 116 24.61 -13.71 4.95
CA ASN A 116 25.81 -14.03 4.19
C ASN A 116 25.54 -15.24 3.31
N CYS A 117 25.92 -15.16 2.03
CA CYS A 117 25.77 -16.24 1.07
C CYS A 117 27.08 -17.02 0.90
N GLU A 118 27.03 -18.33 1.14
CA GLU A 118 28.11 -19.24 0.79
C GLU A 118 27.88 -19.75 -0.63
N CYS A 119 28.72 -19.32 -1.57
CA CYS A 119 28.55 -19.61 -2.99
C CYS A 119 29.13 -20.98 -3.39
N PRO A 120 28.45 -21.72 -4.29
CA PRO A 120 29.00 -22.95 -4.86
C PRO A 120 30.22 -22.68 -5.74
N GLU A 121 30.98 -23.74 -6.06
CA GLU A 121 32.09 -23.65 -7.01
C GLU A 121 31.64 -23.02 -8.34
N ASN A 122 32.45 -22.09 -8.84
CA ASN A 122 32.24 -21.25 -10.03
C ASN A 122 31.21 -20.12 -9.89
N PHE A 123 30.78 -19.77 -8.67
CA PHE A 123 29.98 -18.56 -8.44
C PHE A 123 30.62 -17.64 -7.39
N GLU A 124 30.42 -16.34 -7.57
CA GLU A 124 30.86 -15.27 -6.67
C GLU A 124 29.85 -14.11 -6.63
N GLY A 125 30.08 -13.16 -5.71
CA GLY A 125 29.19 -12.01 -5.47
C GLY A 125 28.49 -12.08 -4.11
N GLU A 126 27.84 -10.99 -3.70
CA GLU A 126 27.12 -10.92 -2.42
C GLU A 126 25.92 -11.88 -2.39
N HIS A 127 25.35 -12.14 -3.56
CA HIS A 127 24.20 -13.01 -3.76
C HIS A 127 24.54 -14.25 -4.60
N CYS A 128 25.82 -14.55 -4.83
CA CYS A 128 26.26 -15.62 -5.75
C CYS A 128 25.75 -15.44 -7.19
N GLU A 129 25.61 -14.20 -7.64
CA GLU A 129 25.02 -13.82 -8.91
C GLU A 129 25.98 -13.87 -10.11
N THR A 130 27.29 -13.94 -9.85
CA THR A 130 28.33 -13.89 -10.88
C THR A 130 28.95 -15.27 -11.08
N GLU A 131 29.15 -15.69 -12.32
CA GLU A 131 29.91 -16.91 -12.66
C GLU A 131 31.41 -16.58 -12.81
N CYS A 132 32.28 -17.44 -12.25
CA CYS A 132 33.74 -17.30 -12.29
C CYS A 132 34.40 -17.91 -13.54
#